data_AF-A0A954LGX5-F1
#
_entry.id   AF-A0A954LGX5-F1
#
_cell.length_a   1.000
_cell.length_b   1.000
_cell.length_c   1.000
_cell.angle_alpha   90.00
_cell.angle_beta   90.00
_cell.angle_gamma   90.00
#
_symmetry.space_group_name_H-M   'P 1'
#
loop_
_entity.id
_entity.type
_entity.pdbx_description
1 polymer ?
#
loop_
_entity_poly.entity_id
_entity_poly.type
_entity_poly.pdbx_seq_one_letter_code
_entity_poly.pdbx_strand_id
1 'polypeptide(L)'
;MPFSRRRLLNDSAHGFGALAAAVLLNEQLQADTSSAADIGSGGILKSLHHPPRAKRVVQLFMGGAASHVDLWDHKPSLEKHHGQPSDFGEHVEAFQNGLGPWMKSPFAFRPYG
;
A
#
# COMPACT_ATOMS: atom_id res chain seq x y z
N MET A 1 2.46 63.24 13.69
CA MET A 1 1.75 62.97 12.42
C MET A 1 0.43 62.28 12.76
N PRO A 2 -0.74 62.80 12.36
CA PRO A 2 -2.01 62.15 12.68
C PRO A 2 -2.18 60.88 11.83
N PHE A 3 -2.57 59.77 12.46
CA PHE A 3 -2.89 58.53 11.77
C PHE A 3 -4.28 58.65 11.11
N SER A 4 -4.35 58.51 9.78
CA SER A 4 -5.64 58.47 9.07
C SER A 4 -6.16 57.03 9.02
N ARG A 5 -7.49 56.85 9.11
CA ARG A 5 -8.13 55.53 8.99
C ARG A 5 -7.71 54.78 7.73
N ARG A 6 -7.54 55.51 6.61
CA ARG A 6 -7.05 54.96 5.34
C ARG A 6 -5.63 54.43 5.44
N ARG A 7 -4.76 55.13 6.14
CA ARG A 7 -3.37 54.71 6.35
C ARG A 7 -3.30 53.46 7.23
N LEU A 8 -4.08 53.42 8.32
CA LEU A 8 -4.20 52.23 9.16
C LEU A 8 -4.66 51.01 8.35
N LEU A 9 -5.71 51.16 7.53
CA LEU A 9 -6.23 50.07 6.69
C LEU A 9 -5.21 49.62 5.62
N ASN A 10 -4.51 50.56 4.98
CA ASN A 10 -3.45 50.22 4.02
C ASN A 10 -2.29 49.49 4.68
N ASP A 11 -1.82 49.95 5.84
CA ASP A 11 -0.67 49.37 6.53
C ASP A 11 -1.01 47.96 7.07
N SER A 12 -2.24 47.75 7.58
CA SER A 12 -2.72 46.44 8.02
C SER A 12 -2.93 45.46 6.85
N ALA A 13 -3.51 45.90 5.72
CA ALA A 13 -3.75 45.02 4.57
C ALA A 13 -2.44 44.52 3.93
N HIS A 14 -1.44 45.39 3.81
CA HIS A 14 -0.12 44.99 3.29
C HIS A 14 0.63 44.05 4.25
N GLY A 15 0.51 44.25 5.56
CA GLY A 15 1.19 43.41 6.56
C GLY A 15 0.75 41.95 6.53
N PHE A 16 -0.56 41.68 6.52
CA PHE A 16 -1.07 40.31 6.47
C PHE A 16 -0.82 39.63 5.13
N GLY A 17 -0.95 40.37 4.03
CA GLY A 17 -0.64 39.84 2.69
C GLY A 17 0.83 39.46 2.54
N ALA A 18 1.74 40.29 3.05
CA ALA A 18 3.17 39.98 3.04
C ALA A 18 3.52 38.78 3.92
N LEU A 19 2.88 38.62 5.08
CA LEU A 19 3.05 37.46 5.95
C LEU A 19 2.56 36.18 5.28
N ALA A 20 1.38 36.19 4.66
CA ALA A 20 0.86 35.06 3.91
C ALA A 20 1.78 34.68 2.73
N ALA A 21 2.27 35.67 1.98
CA ALA A 21 3.22 35.43 0.89
C ALA A 21 4.56 34.86 1.39
N ALA A 22 5.07 35.33 2.53
CA ALA A 22 6.28 34.80 3.14
C ALA A 22 6.13 33.33 3.59
N VAL A 23 4.95 32.96 4.12
CA VAL A 23 4.64 31.57 4.47
C VAL A 23 4.61 30.69 3.22
N LEU A 24 3.90 31.11 2.17
CA LEU A 24 3.79 30.33 0.92
C LEU A 24 5.15 30.18 0.22
N LEU A 25 5.96 31.23 0.17
CA LEU A 25 7.32 31.16 -0.38
C LEU A 25 8.23 30.25 0.45
N ASN A 26 8.08 30.24 1.77
CA ASN A 26 8.83 29.34 2.64
C ASN A 26 8.38 27.89 2.47
N GLU A 27 7.09 27.61 2.32
CA GLU A 27 6.58 26.26 1.99
C GLU A 27 7.11 25.77 0.65
N GLN A 28 7.17 26.65 -0.36
CA GLN A 28 7.69 26.31 -1.68
C GLN A 28 9.21 26.07 -1.66
N LEU A 29 9.97 26.87 -0.90
CA LEU A 29 11.41 26.65 -0.66
C LEU A 29 11.66 25.34 0.09
N GLN A 30 10.85 25.04 1.11
CA GLN A 30 10.93 23.78 1.85
C GLN A 30 10.61 22.59 0.94
N ALA A 31 9.58 22.69 0.09
CA ALA A 31 9.21 21.66 -0.88
C ALA A 31 10.32 21.41 -1.94
N ASP A 32 11.01 22.46 -2.39
CA ASP A 32 12.17 22.33 -3.29
C ASP A 32 13.39 21.72 -2.59
N THR A 33 13.57 21.93 -1.27
CA THR A 33 14.60 21.22 -0.49
C THR A 33 14.21 19.79 -0.11
N SER A 34 12.91 19.47 -0.10
CA SER A 34 12.38 18.12 0.15
C SER A 34 12.54 17.18 -1.04
N SER A 35 12.95 17.65 -2.22
CA SER A 35 13.22 16.80 -3.39
C SER A 35 14.51 15.98 -3.26
N ALA A 36 15.23 16.04 -2.13
CA ALA A 36 16.41 15.21 -1.86
C ALA A 36 16.36 14.44 -0.53
N ALA A 37 15.31 14.59 0.28
CA ALA A 37 15.24 13.91 1.58
C ALA A 37 13.79 13.60 1.98
N ASP A 38 13.18 12.58 1.36
CA ASP A 38 12.04 11.93 2.01
C ASP A 38 11.90 10.45 1.63
N ILE A 39 12.68 9.64 2.35
CA ILE A 39 12.21 8.38 2.90
C ILE A 39 12.29 8.53 4.42
N GLY A 40 11.21 8.98 5.08
CA GLY A 40 11.21 9.07 6.54
C GLY A 40 10.33 10.11 7.22
N SER A 41 9.36 10.74 6.55
CA SER A 41 8.46 11.69 7.22
C SER A 41 7.58 11.01 8.29
N GLY A 42 8.13 10.90 9.51
CA GLY A 42 7.52 10.35 10.71
C GLY A 42 8.44 9.52 11.62
N GLY A 43 9.66 9.17 11.19
CA GLY A 43 10.59 8.34 11.95
C GLY A 43 11.82 9.08 12.47
N ILE A 44 12.46 8.56 13.54
CA ILE A 44 13.71 9.11 14.11
C ILE A 44 14.89 9.05 13.11
N LEU A 45 14.80 8.16 12.12
CA LEU A 45 15.85 7.93 11.14
C LEU A 45 15.70 8.88 9.95
N LYS A 46 16.72 9.73 9.75
CA LYS A 46 16.81 10.70 8.65
C LYS A 46 17.15 10.06 7.29
N SER A 47 17.68 8.84 7.28
CA SER A 47 18.00 8.10 6.06
C SER A 47 18.13 6.60 6.34
N LEU A 48 17.95 5.77 5.31
CA LEU A 48 18.18 4.32 5.37
C LEU A 48 19.68 4.03 5.20
N HIS A 49 20.24 3.12 6.00
CA HIS A 49 21.63 2.64 5.82
C HIS A 49 21.85 1.92 4.47
N HIS A 50 20.79 1.39 3.87
CA HIS A 50 20.82 0.70 2.58
C HIS A 50 19.73 1.23 1.65
N PRO A 51 19.98 1.29 0.33
CA PRO A 51 18.96 1.69 -0.62
C PRO A 51 17.80 0.67 -0.61
N PRO A 52 16.54 1.13 -0.70
CA PRO A 52 15.39 0.24 -0.76
C PRO A 52 15.45 -0.60 -2.04
N ARG A 53 15.53 -1.93 -1.89
CA ARG A 53 15.55 -2.87 -3.03
C ARG A 53 14.14 -3.22 -3.52
N ALA A 54 13.17 -3.27 -2.61
CA ALA A 54 11.77 -3.55 -2.93
C ALA A 54 11.03 -2.24 -3.23
N LYS A 55 10.34 -2.19 -4.37
CA LYS A 55 9.56 -1.01 -4.79
C LYS A 55 8.09 -1.07 -4.38
N ARG A 56 7.54 -2.27 -4.18
CA ARG A 56 6.12 -2.51 -3.89
C ARG A 56 6.00 -3.75 -3.01
N VAL A 57 5.08 -3.72 -2.05
CA VAL A 57 4.71 -4.85 -1.20
C VAL A 57 3.23 -5.13 -1.45
N VAL A 58 2.89 -6.38 -1.79
CA VAL A 58 1.51 -6.86 -1.89
C VAL A 58 1.26 -7.78 -0.71
N GLN A 59 0.41 -7.35 0.21
CA GLN A 59 0.01 -8.14 1.38
C GLN A 59 -1.39 -8.71 1.14
N LEU A 60 -1.48 -10.04 1.09
CA LEU A 60 -2.74 -10.76 0.91
C LEU A 60 -3.20 -11.26 2.28
N PHE A 61 -4.35 -10.77 2.75
CA PHE A 61 -5.01 -11.30 3.95
C PHE A 61 -5.98 -12.40 3.54
N MET A 62 -5.66 -13.64 3.89
CA MET A 62 -6.47 -14.83 3.63
C MET A 62 -6.83 -15.46 4.97
N GLY A 63 -8.11 -15.75 5.21
CA GLY A 63 -8.54 -16.52 6.37
C GLY A 63 -7.98 -17.94 6.27
N GLY A 64 -7.05 -18.31 7.16
CA GLY A 64 -6.43 -19.64 7.15
C GLY A 64 -5.11 -19.78 6.36
N ALA A 65 -4.49 -18.66 5.97
CA ALA A 65 -3.27 -18.61 5.15
C ALA A 65 -3.46 -19.14 3.71
N ALA A 66 -2.37 -19.12 2.92
CA ALA A 66 -2.40 -19.71 1.59
C ALA A 66 -2.46 -21.25 1.73
N SER A 67 -3.49 -21.85 1.18
CA SER A 67 -3.61 -23.32 1.16
C SER A 67 -2.43 -23.91 0.41
N HIS A 68 -1.77 -24.93 0.96
CA HIS A 68 -0.74 -25.71 0.25
C HIS A 68 -1.28 -26.32 -1.05
N VAL A 69 -2.59 -26.55 -1.13
CA VAL A 69 -3.27 -27.01 -2.34
C VAL A 69 -3.22 -25.95 -3.43
N ASP A 70 -3.35 -24.67 -3.06
CA ASP A 70 -3.36 -23.50 -3.96
C ASP A 70 -1.95 -22.96 -4.28
N LEU A 71 -0.91 -23.51 -3.64
CA LEU A 71 0.48 -23.15 -3.91
C LEU A 71 1.02 -23.73 -5.22
N TRP A 72 2.21 -23.27 -5.62
CA TRP A 72 2.90 -23.51 -6.89
C TRP A 72 3.32 -24.97 -7.19
N ASP A 73 2.95 -25.93 -6.35
CA ASP A 73 3.26 -27.35 -6.60
C ASP A 73 2.36 -27.94 -7.68
N HIS A 74 2.96 -28.69 -8.60
CA HIS A 74 2.24 -29.45 -9.61
C HIS A 74 1.44 -30.59 -8.98
N LYS A 75 0.12 -30.59 -9.19
CA LYS A 75 -0.82 -31.55 -8.59
C LYS A 75 -1.63 -32.27 -9.67
N PRO A 76 -1.05 -33.28 -10.36
CA PRO A 76 -1.72 -33.97 -11.47
C PRO A 76 -3.00 -34.69 -11.05
N SER A 77 -3.11 -35.10 -9.77
CA SER A 77 -4.33 -35.71 -9.25
C SER A 77 -5.52 -34.74 -9.25
N LEU A 78 -5.32 -33.45 -8.94
CA LEU A 78 -6.41 -32.46 -8.98
C LEU A 78 -6.91 -32.22 -10.41
N GLU A 79 -6.02 -32.28 -11.39
CA GLU A 79 -6.38 -32.19 -12.80
C GLU A 79 -7.20 -33.40 -13.24
N LYS A 80 -6.77 -34.61 -12.84
CA LYS A 80 -7.45 -35.86 -13.16
C LYS A 80 -8.86 -35.94 -12.57
N HIS A 81 -9.03 -35.47 -11.33
CA HIS A 81 -10.28 -35.58 -10.60
C HIS A 81 -11.17 -34.33 -10.71
N HIS A 82 -10.78 -33.35 -11.52
CA HIS A 82 -11.50 -32.08 -11.64
C HIS A 82 -13.00 -32.28 -11.94
N GLY A 83 -13.85 -31.65 -11.13
CA GLY A 83 -15.31 -31.72 -11.25
C GLY A 83 -15.96 -32.94 -10.59
N GLN A 84 -15.17 -33.91 -10.11
CA GLN A 84 -15.70 -35.02 -9.32
C GLN A 84 -15.96 -34.57 -7.87
N PRO A 85 -16.91 -35.20 -7.14
CA PRO A 85 -17.12 -34.92 -5.73
C PRO A 85 -15.83 -35.09 -4.92
N SER A 86 -15.51 -34.14 -4.04
CA SER A 86 -14.33 -34.24 -3.19
C SER A 86 -14.54 -35.22 -2.03
N ASP A 87 -13.57 -36.10 -1.82
CA ASP A 87 -13.55 -37.08 -0.72
C ASP A 87 -12.16 -37.09 -0.08
N PHE A 88 -12.10 -36.69 1.19
CA PHE A 88 -10.86 -36.62 1.96
C PHE A 88 -10.64 -37.86 2.84
N GLY A 89 -11.55 -38.84 2.81
CA GLY A 89 -11.48 -40.06 3.63
C GLY A 89 -11.80 -39.83 5.11
N GLU A 90 -11.98 -38.58 5.54
CA GLU A 90 -12.34 -38.19 6.90
C GLU A 90 -13.34 -37.04 6.89
N HIS A 91 -13.99 -36.82 8.04
CA HIS A 91 -14.91 -35.70 8.18
C HIS A 91 -14.13 -34.39 8.25
N VAL A 92 -14.32 -33.54 7.23
CA VAL A 92 -13.73 -32.20 7.17
C VAL A 92 -14.82 -31.16 7.41
N GLU A 93 -14.65 -30.37 8.47
CA GLU A 93 -15.53 -29.25 8.75
C GLU A 93 -15.25 -28.10 7.76
N ALA A 94 -16.20 -27.83 6.88
CA ALA A 94 -16.15 -26.69 5.97
C ALA A 94 -16.83 -25.48 6.61
N PHE A 95 -16.11 -24.35 6.71
CA PHE A 95 -16.65 -23.12 7.29
C PHE A 95 -17.77 -22.48 6.45
N GLN A 96 -17.80 -22.72 5.13
CA GLN A 96 -18.80 -22.21 4.20
C GLN A 96 -19.09 -23.22 3.07
N ASN A 97 -20.38 -23.49 2.79
CA ASN A 97 -20.89 -24.23 1.62
C ASN A 97 -20.36 -25.67 1.36
N GLY A 98 -19.81 -26.34 2.37
CA GLY A 98 -19.27 -27.70 2.19
C GLY A 98 -17.98 -27.71 1.36
N LEU A 99 -17.55 -28.90 0.93
CA LEU A 99 -16.24 -29.09 0.30
C LEU A 99 -16.22 -28.80 -1.21
N GLY A 100 -17.38 -28.75 -1.88
CA GLY A 100 -17.49 -28.59 -3.33
C GLY A 100 -16.94 -29.81 -4.11
N PRO A 101 -16.84 -29.74 -5.44
CA PRO A 101 -16.12 -30.73 -6.23
C PRO A 101 -14.61 -30.43 -6.25
N TRP A 102 -13.79 -31.42 -6.57
CA TRP A 102 -12.36 -31.23 -6.81
C TRP A 102 -12.11 -30.16 -7.86
N MET A 103 -11.32 -29.15 -7.50
CA MET A 103 -10.97 -28.05 -8.38
C MET A 103 -9.52 -28.18 -8.83
N LYS A 104 -9.29 -28.21 -10.14
CA LYS A 104 -7.96 -28.04 -10.69
C LYS A 104 -7.50 -26.59 -10.52
N SER A 105 -6.19 -26.36 -10.54
CA SER A 105 -5.66 -25.01 -10.59
C SER A 105 -6.25 -24.23 -11.77
N PRO A 106 -6.71 -22.98 -11.58
CA PRO A 106 -7.12 -22.12 -12.69
C PRO A 106 -5.93 -21.70 -13.56
N PHE A 107 -4.70 -21.84 -13.06
CA PHE A 107 -3.47 -21.51 -13.76
C PHE A 107 -2.74 -22.78 -14.22
N ALA A 108 -2.36 -22.84 -15.49
CA ALA A 108 -1.58 -23.94 -16.04
C ALA A 108 -0.20 -24.01 -15.35
N PHE A 109 0.16 -25.19 -14.86
CA PHE A 109 1.47 -25.41 -14.25
C PHE A 109 2.59 -25.22 -15.28
N ARG A 110 3.68 -24.57 -14.85
CA ARG A 110 4.90 -24.42 -15.61
C ARG A 110 6.08 -24.55 -14.64
N PRO A 111 7.03 -25.47 -14.87
CA PRO A 111 8.23 -25.55 -14.06
C PRO A 111 9.11 -24.33 -14.36
N TYR A 112 9.31 -23.49 -13.35
CA TYR A 112 10.29 -22.41 -13.39
C TYR A 112 11.44 -22.80 -12.46
N GLY A 113 12.62 -22.98 -13.05
CA GLY A 113 13.89 -23.18 -12.32
C GLY A 113 14.57 -21.86 -12.01
#